data_AF-A0A522E9N7-F1
#
_entry.id   AF-A0A522E9N7-F1
#
_cell.length_a   1.000
_cell.length_b   1.000
_cell.length_c   1.000
_cell.angle_alpha   90.00
_cell.angle_beta   90.00
_cell.angle_gamma   90.00
#
_symmetry.space_group_name_H-M   'P 1'
#
loop_
_entity.id
_entity.type
_entity.pdbx_description
1 polymer ?
#
loop_
_entity_poly.entity_id
_entity_poly.type
_entity_poly.pdbx_seq_one_letter_code
_entity_poly.pdbx_strand_id
1 'polypeptide(L)'
;MSQLLRIILIVLVLGAAVLVWVEMKDDGSPRLQPGSDEQIEEIQTTYGSEKGVELIVTSPLKDSVVTSPLTITGEAPGFWYFEATFPVTLVNWDGLIIAEGYATALG
;
A
#
# COMPACT_ATOMS: atom_id res chain seq x y z
N MET A 1 37.40 34.65 -40.71
CA MET A 1 36.44 33.89 -39.89
C MET A 1 35.95 34.81 -38.78
N SER A 2 34.70 35.26 -38.81
CA SER A 2 34.21 36.33 -37.93
C SER A 2 34.12 35.85 -36.48
N GLN A 3 34.65 36.64 -35.55
CA GLN A 3 34.56 36.38 -34.10
C GLN A 3 33.11 36.18 -33.63
N LEU A 4 32.14 36.80 -34.33
CA LEU A 4 30.70 36.63 -34.14
C LEU A 4 30.23 35.17 -34.23
N LEU A 5 30.76 34.37 -35.17
CA LEU A 5 30.34 32.97 -35.32
C LEU A 5 30.76 32.12 -34.12
N ARG A 6 31.93 32.41 -33.54
CA ARG A 6 32.45 31.71 -32.36
C ARG A 6 31.65 32.05 -31.10
N ILE A 7 31.26 33.32 -30.94
CA ILE A 7 30.45 33.77 -29.81
C ILE A 7 29.07 33.10 -29.83
N ILE A 8 28.42 33.02 -31.00
CA ILE A 8 27.11 32.36 -31.14
C ILE A 8 27.18 30.88 -30.76
N LEU A 9 28.21 30.15 -31.20
CA LEU A 9 28.37 28.74 -30.86
C LEU A 9 28.61 28.52 -29.36
N ILE A 10 29.39 29.39 -28.71
CA ILE A 10 29.63 29.30 -27.27
C ILE A 10 28.33 29.53 -26.48
N VAL A 11 27.53 30.53 -26.87
CA VAL A 11 26.25 30.81 -26.21
C VAL A 11 25.26 29.66 -26.39
N LEU A 12 25.23 29.02 -27.56
CA LEU A 12 24.33 27.89 -27.84
C LEU A 12 24.71 26.65 -27.01
N VAL A 13 26.03 26.36 -26.90
CA VAL A 13 26.53 25.26 -26.07
C VAL A 13 26.29 25.52 -24.59
N LEU A 14 26.51 26.74 -24.11
CA LEU A 14 26.23 27.10 -22.72
C LEU A 14 24.73 27.04 -22.42
N GLY A 15 23.88 27.49 -23.34
CA GLY A 15 22.42 27.39 -23.20
C GLY A 15 21.95 25.94 -23.14
N ALA A 16 22.47 25.06 -23.99
CA ALA A 16 22.16 23.63 -23.95
C ALA A 16 22.65 22.96 -22.66
N ALA A 17 23.84 23.31 -22.18
CA ALA A 17 24.37 22.79 -20.92
C ALA A 17 23.52 23.23 -19.71
N VAL A 18 23.03 24.47 -19.70
CA VAL A 18 22.12 24.97 -18.67
C VAL A 18 20.77 24.25 -18.76
N LEU A 19 20.24 24.02 -19.96
CA LEU A 19 18.95 23.33 -20.15
C LEU A 19 19.04 21.87 -19.68
N VAL A 20 20.13 21.16 -19.99
CA VAL A 20 20.39 19.81 -19.47
C VAL A 20 20.58 19.82 -17.95
N TRP A 21 21.26 20.82 -17.39
CA TRP A 21 21.44 20.93 -15.94
C TRP A 21 20.12 21.23 -15.20
N VAL A 22 19.20 21.98 -15.82
CA VAL A 22 17.87 22.25 -15.29
C VAL A 22 17.03 20.97 -15.26
N GLU A 23 17.08 20.16 -16.32
CA GLU A 23 16.35 18.88 -16.38
C GLU A 23 16.89 17.82 -15.40
N MET A 24 18.19 17.90 -15.06
CA MET A 24 18.87 16.92 -14.20
C MET A 24 18.77 17.24 -12.69
N LYS A 25 18.03 18.28 -12.31
CA LYS A 25 17.86 18.73 -10.91
C LYS A 25 16.53 18.30 -10.28
N ASP A 26 15.75 17.45 -10.95
CA ASP A 26 14.71 16.69 -10.28
C ASP A 26 15.38 15.57 -9.47
N ASP A 27 15.89 15.94 -8.30
CA ASP A 27 16.26 14.97 -7.29
C ASP A 27 14.95 14.34 -6.83
N GLY A 28 14.70 13.08 -7.21
CA GLY A 28 13.51 12.32 -6.79
C GLY A 28 13.43 12.07 -5.28
N SER A 29 13.98 12.95 -4.46
CA SER A 29 13.84 12.97 -3.02
C SER A 29 12.42 13.45 -2.66
N PRO A 30 11.65 12.64 -1.92
CA PRO A 30 10.38 13.09 -1.40
C PRO A 30 10.63 14.28 -0.48
N ARG A 31 10.21 15.48 -0.88
CA ARG A 31 10.22 16.64 -0.01
C ARG A 31 9.16 16.43 1.04
N LEU A 32 9.58 16.03 2.25
CA LEU A 32 8.70 15.98 3.42
C LEU A 32 8.16 17.39 3.65
N GLN A 33 6.90 17.59 3.27
CA GLN A 33 6.20 18.85 3.46
C GLN A 33 5.76 18.90 4.94
N PRO A 34 6.29 19.83 5.76
CA PRO A 34 5.86 19.94 7.14
C PRO A 34 4.48 20.61 7.12
N GLY A 35 3.42 19.80 7.20
CA GLY A 35 2.04 20.26 7.12
C GLY A 35 1.02 19.22 6.63
N SER A 36 1.40 17.99 6.33
CA SER A 36 0.44 16.88 6.28
C SER A 36 0.25 16.37 7.70
N ASP A 37 -0.92 16.61 8.27
CA ASP A 37 -1.39 15.84 9.41
C ASP A 37 -1.09 14.36 9.15
N GLU A 38 -0.45 13.69 10.10
CA GLU A 38 -0.22 12.25 10.07
C GLU A 38 -1.58 11.53 10.05
N GLN A 39 -2.19 11.41 8.86
CA GLN A 39 -3.11 10.32 8.60
C GLN A 39 -2.24 9.07 8.55
N ILE A 40 -2.12 8.41 9.69
CA ILE A 40 -1.77 6.99 9.72
C ILE A 40 -2.83 6.31 8.86
N GLU A 41 -2.48 5.98 7.61
CA GLU A 41 -3.28 5.05 6.81
C GLU A 41 -3.33 3.76 7.61
N GLU A 42 -4.45 3.51 8.28
CA GLU A 42 -4.72 2.22 8.87
C GLU A 42 -4.70 1.21 7.71
N ILE A 43 -3.65 0.39 7.65
CA ILE A 43 -3.45 -0.57 6.57
C ILE A 43 -4.48 -1.69 6.73
N GLN A 44 -5.72 -1.45 6.31
CA GLN A 44 -6.77 -2.45 6.30
C GLN A 44 -6.63 -3.30 5.04
N THR A 45 -6.62 -4.62 5.19
CA THR A 45 -6.55 -5.51 4.02
C THR A 45 -7.97 -5.89 3.60
N THR A 46 -8.33 -5.50 2.37
CA THR A 46 -9.61 -5.89 1.75
C THR A 46 -9.45 -7.19 0.97
N TYR A 47 -10.35 -8.14 1.20
CA TYR A 47 -10.38 -9.44 0.55
C TYR A 47 -11.67 -9.60 -0.25
N GLY A 48 -11.56 -9.83 -1.57
CA GLY A 48 -12.70 -10.12 -2.43
C GLY A 48 -12.94 -11.62 -2.56
N SER A 49 -14.19 -12.04 -2.48
CA SER A 49 -14.62 -13.39 -2.86
C SER A 49 -14.97 -13.46 -4.35
N GLU A 50 -14.96 -14.66 -4.92
CA GLU A 50 -15.41 -14.92 -6.30
C GLU A 50 -16.86 -14.49 -6.57
N LYS A 51 -17.66 -14.31 -5.52
CA LYS A 51 -19.05 -13.88 -5.58
C LYS A 51 -19.23 -12.37 -5.40
N GLY A 52 -18.13 -11.60 -5.37
CA GLY A 52 -18.16 -10.15 -5.24
C GLY A 52 -18.45 -9.66 -3.82
N VAL A 53 -18.20 -10.50 -2.80
CA VAL A 53 -18.25 -10.08 -1.39
C VAL A 53 -16.88 -9.56 -0.99
N GLU A 54 -16.81 -8.32 -0.52
CA GLU A 54 -15.57 -7.72 -0.01
C GLU A 54 -15.57 -7.77 1.51
N LEU A 55 -14.53 -8.35 2.11
CA LEU A 55 -14.34 -8.47 3.55
C LEU A 55 -13.14 -7.60 3.95
N ILE A 56 -13.21 -6.96 5.11
CA ILE A 56 -12.10 -6.20 5.67
C ILE A 56 -11.55 -6.99 6.85
N VAL A 57 -10.25 -7.27 6.85
CA VAL A 57 -9.57 -7.81 8.03
C VAL A 57 -8.72 -6.71 8.64
N THR A 58 -9.01 -6.40 9.91
CA THR A 58 -8.27 -5.41 10.69
C THR A 58 -7.16 -6.06 11.53
N SER A 59 -7.33 -7.32 11.90
CA SER A 59 -6.29 -8.11 12.57
C SER A 59 -6.50 -9.61 12.37
N PRO A 60 -5.44 -10.41 12.18
CA PRO A 60 -4.05 -9.99 11.94
C PRO A 60 -3.88 -9.33 10.56
N LEU A 61 -2.91 -8.41 10.45
CA LEU A 61 -2.53 -7.84 9.15
C LEU A 61 -1.73 -8.86 8.32
N LYS A 62 -1.74 -8.67 7.01
CA LYS A 62 -0.91 -9.46 6.10
C LYS A 62 0.57 -9.43 6.54
N ASP A 63 1.23 -10.58 6.45
CA ASP A 63 2.65 -10.78 6.80
C ASP A 63 2.99 -10.50 8.28
N SER A 64 1.98 -10.30 9.14
CA SER A 64 2.19 -10.15 10.58
C SER A 64 2.56 -11.47 11.27
N VAL A 65 3.38 -11.38 12.30
CA VAL A 65 3.69 -12.52 13.17
C VAL A 65 2.58 -12.66 14.19
N VAL A 66 1.97 -13.84 14.27
CA VAL A 66 0.88 -14.15 15.21
C VAL A 66 1.34 -15.08 16.33
N THR A 67 0.72 -14.95 17.49
CA THR A 67 0.97 -15.79 18.68
C THR A 67 -0.33 -16.37 19.22
N SER A 68 -0.24 -17.39 20.07
CA SER A 68 -1.40 -17.92 20.79
C SER A 68 -1.63 -17.15 22.10
N PRO A 69 -2.88 -16.76 22.42
CA PRO A 69 -4.10 -16.92 21.63
C PRO A 69 -4.17 -15.95 20.43
N LEU A 70 -4.70 -16.42 19.30
CA LEU A 70 -4.89 -15.60 18.10
C LEU A 70 -6.31 -15.01 18.09
N THR A 71 -6.40 -13.69 18.07
CA THR A 71 -7.66 -12.95 17.88
C THR A 71 -7.74 -12.44 16.45
N ILE A 72 -8.88 -12.64 15.80
CA ILE A 72 -9.17 -12.18 14.44
C ILE A 72 -10.31 -11.16 14.51
N THR A 73 -10.13 -10.00 13.88
CA THR A 73 -11.13 -8.93 13.82
C THR A 73 -11.26 -8.41 12.39
N GLY A 74 -12.47 -7.98 12.05
CA GLY A 74 -12.77 -7.49 10.71
C GLY A 74 -14.23 -7.13 10.53
N GLU A 75 -14.55 -6.69 9.33
CA GLU A 75 -15.89 -6.31 8.91
C GLU A 75 -16.27 -7.08 7.66
N ALA A 76 -17.55 -7.37 7.53
CA ALA A 76 -18.07 -8.17 6.45
C ALA A 76 -19.49 -7.73 6.06
N PRO A 77 -19.80 -7.57 4.76
CA PRO A 77 -20.99 -6.86 4.32
C PRO A 77 -22.23 -7.76 4.33
N GLY A 78 -23.24 -7.41 5.13
CA GLY A 78 -24.64 -7.87 4.99
C GLY A 78 -24.98 -9.24 5.60
N PHE A 79 -26.11 -9.81 5.16
CA PHE A 79 -26.70 -11.07 5.66
C PHE A 79 -26.03 -12.35 5.11
N TRP A 80 -24.74 -12.31 4.79
CA TRP A 80 -24.01 -13.45 4.20
C TRP A 80 -23.86 -14.64 5.15
N TYR A 81 -24.28 -14.47 6.40
CA TYR A 81 -24.39 -15.51 7.40
C TYR A 81 -25.85 -15.64 7.91
N PHE A 82 -26.25 -16.85 8.25
CA PHE A 82 -27.39 -17.12 9.13
C PHE A 82 -26.79 -17.31 10.54
N GLU A 83 -27.33 -16.67 11.59
CA GLU A 83 -26.95 -16.84 13.02
C GLU A 83 -25.68 -16.14 13.55
N ALA A 84 -25.11 -15.17 12.83
CA ALA A 84 -23.98 -14.34 13.28
C ALA A 84 -22.72 -15.12 13.64
N THR A 85 -22.59 -16.40 13.29
CA THR A 85 -21.40 -17.20 13.60
C THR A 85 -20.96 -17.98 12.37
N PHE A 86 -19.66 -17.97 12.09
CA PHE A 86 -19.08 -18.72 10.97
C PHE A 86 -17.78 -19.43 11.38
N PRO A 87 -17.49 -20.61 10.79
CA PRO A 87 -16.28 -21.34 11.09
C PRO A 87 -15.04 -20.63 10.53
N VAL A 88 -13.94 -20.72 11.26
CA VAL A 88 -12.62 -20.21 10.87
C VAL A 88 -11.61 -21.34 11.01
N THR A 89 -10.84 -21.58 9.95
CA THR A 89 -9.78 -22.57 9.91
C THR A 89 -8.45 -21.87 9.67
N LEU A 90 -7.48 -22.10 10.56
CA LEU A 90 -6.12 -21.66 10.39
C LEU A 90 -5.29 -22.80 9.79
N VAL A 91 -4.67 -22.55 8.64
CA VAL A 91 -3.81 -23.51 7.94
C VAL A 91 -2.38 -23.01 7.87
N ASN A 92 -1.42 -23.92 7.78
CA ASN A 92 -0.03 -23.59 7.47
C ASN A 92 0.17 -23.44 5.94
N TRP A 93 1.43 -23.37 5.50
CA TRP A 93 1.81 -23.24 4.09
C TRP A 93 1.52 -24.48 3.23
N ASP A 94 1.40 -25.68 3.82
CA ASP A 94 1.12 -26.94 3.09
C ASP A 94 -0.39 -27.29 3.08
N GLY A 95 -1.21 -26.48 3.77
CA GLY A 95 -2.65 -26.70 3.90
C GLY A 95 -3.06 -27.53 5.12
N LEU A 96 -2.12 -27.95 5.97
CA LEU A 96 -2.42 -28.60 7.25
C LEU A 96 -3.15 -27.62 8.17
N ILE A 97 -4.29 -28.06 8.69
CA ILE A 97 -5.07 -27.34 9.69
C ILE A 97 -4.30 -27.35 11.01
N ILE A 98 -4.00 -26.15 11.54
CA ILE A 98 -3.28 -25.94 12.80
C ILE A 98 -4.20 -25.44 13.92
N ALA A 99 -5.34 -24.84 13.58
CA ALA A 99 -6.39 -24.49 14.55
C ALA A 99 -7.74 -24.33 13.85
N GLU A 100 -8.82 -24.51 14.62
CA GLU A 100 -10.20 -24.29 14.20
C GLU A 100 -10.94 -23.50 15.29
N GLY A 101 -11.87 -22.65 14.87
CA GLY A 101 -12.67 -21.85 15.77
C GLY A 101 -13.89 -21.27 15.08
N TYR A 102 -14.60 -20.40 15.81
CA TYR A 102 -15.78 -19.71 15.31
C TYR A 102 -15.58 -18.22 15.49
N ALA A 103 -15.89 -17.45 14.46
CA ALA A 103 -16.01 -16.00 14.54
C ALA A 103 -17.48 -15.64 14.68
N THR A 104 -17.77 -14.66 15.54
CA THR A 104 -19.12 -14.20 15.82
C THR A 104 -19.24 -12.71 15.51
N ALA A 105 -20.29 -12.31 14.79
CA ALA A 105 -20.60 -10.92 14.50
C ALA A 105 -21.19 -10.23 15.72
N LEU A 106 -20.79 -8.97 15.94
CA LEU A 106 -21.15 -8.22 17.16
C LEU A 106 -22.42 -7.35 17.02
N GLY A 107 -22.94 -7.16 15.80
CA GLY A 107 -24.21 -6.45 15.55
C GLY A 107 -24.10 -4.94 15.45
#